data_AF-A0A1Z2XUZ9-F1
#
_entry.id   AF-A0A1Z2XUZ9-F1
#
_cell.length_a   1.000
_cell.length_b   1.000
_cell.length_c   1.000
_cell.angle_alpha   90.00
_cell.angle_beta   90.00
_cell.angle_gamma   90.00
#
_symmetry.space_group_name_H-M   'P 1'
#
loop_
_entity.id
_entity.type
_entity.pdbx_description
1 polymer ?
#
loop_
_entity_poly.entity_id
_entity_poly.type
_entity_poly.pdbx_seq_one_letter_code
_entity_poly.pdbx_strand_id
1 'polypeptide(L)'
;MRKFSALLRPYLQNVLNLTRHENNVTQENMAEFFYMSTRSYCDLERGKSGFFAVSLIILLAGLPDDVMVWLVRGFFSLLLDALDEEVI
;
A
#
# COMPACT_ATOMS: atom_id res chain seq x y z
N MET A 1 -9.98 -3.67 -14.16
CA MET A 1 -8.69 -3.97 -13.49
C MET A 1 -7.67 -2.84 -13.59
N ARG A 2 -7.27 -2.37 -14.79
CA ARG A 2 -6.24 -1.29 -14.92
C ARG A 2 -6.56 -0.01 -14.14
N LYS A 3 -7.82 0.45 -14.17
CA LYS A 3 -8.30 1.60 -13.36
C LYS A 3 -8.09 1.37 -11.87
N PHE A 4 -8.55 0.23 -11.35
CA PHE A 4 -8.38 -0.11 -9.94
C PHE A 4 -6.92 -0.23 -9.53
N SER A 5 -6.05 -0.76 -10.39
CA SER A 5 -4.60 -0.78 -10.14
C SER A 5 -4.01 0.64 -10.08
N ALA A 6 -4.53 1.58 -10.87
CA ALA A 6 -4.12 2.98 -10.84
C ALA A 6 -4.60 3.73 -9.57
N LEU A 7 -5.70 3.29 -8.95
CA LEU A 7 -6.16 3.79 -7.65
C LEU A 7 -5.39 3.15 -6.48
N LEU A 8 -5.16 1.83 -6.56
CA LEU A 8 -4.54 1.07 -5.48
C LEU A 8 -3.09 1.48 -5.24
N ARG A 9 -2.33 1.77 -6.31
CA ARG A 9 -0.92 2.11 -6.21
C ARG A 9 -0.66 3.36 -5.35
N PRO A 10 -1.22 4.55 -5.65
CA PRO A 10 -1.02 5.73 -4.82
C PRO A 10 -1.61 5.56 -3.42
N TYR A 11 -2.71 4.82 -3.28
CA TYR A 11 -3.30 4.50 -1.98
C TYR A 11 -2.31 3.75 -1.06
N LEU A 12 -1.76 2.63 -1.52
CA LEU A 12 -0.79 1.85 -0.75
C LEU A 12 0.55 2.56 -0.59
N GLN A 13 0.93 3.41 -1.55
CA GLN A 13 2.12 4.24 -1.45
C GLN A 13 2.00 5.23 -0.29
N ASN A 14 0.84 5.87 -0.12
CA ASN A 14 0.60 6.78 0.99
C ASN A 14 0.68 6.04 2.34
N VAL A 15 0.06 4.86 2.43
CA VAL A 15 0.15 4.00 3.61
C VAL A 15 1.61 3.68 3.95
N LEU A 16 2.40 3.22 2.98
CA LEU A 16 3.82 2.90 3.20
C LEU A 16 4.62 4.08 3.76
N ASN A 17 4.44 5.26 3.16
CA ASN A 17 5.13 6.47 3.57
C ASN A 17 4.74 6.84 5.01
N LEU A 18 3.43 6.87 5.32
CA LEU A 18 2.94 7.17 6.67
C LEU A 18 3.47 6.17 7.69
N THR A 19 3.31 4.87 7.44
CA THR A 19 3.82 3.82 8.32
C THR A 19 5.32 3.97 8.57
N ARG A 20 6.13 4.22 7.54
CA ARG A 20 7.59 4.37 7.72
C ARG A 20 7.93 5.60 8.55
N HIS A 21 7.31 6.74 8.23
CA HIS A 21 7.60 8.01 8.88
C HIS A 21 7.10 8.08 10.33
N GLU A 22 5.89 7.56 10.62
CA GLU A 22 5.32 7.54 11.97
C GLU A 22 6.10 6.63 12.92
N ASN A 23 6.66 5.53 12.39
CA ASN A 23 7.45 4.59 13.19
C ASN A 23 8.96 4.89 13.22
N ASN A 24 9.41 5.96 12.56
CA ASN A 24 10.84 6.34 12.45
C ASN A 24 11.76 5.21 11.97
N VAL A 25 11.27 4.36 11.05
CA VAL A 25 12.04 3.23 10.52
C VAL A 25 12.73 3.59 9.20
N THR A 26 13.89 2.98 8.95
CA THR A 26 14.66 3.23 7.73
C THR A 26 14.09 2.45 6.55
N GLN A 27 14.51 2.81 5.33
CA GLN A 27 14.14 2.06 4.13
C GLN A 27 14.72 0.63 4.16
N GLU A 28 15.89 0.45 4.79
CA GLU A 28 16.52 -0.85 5.00
C GLU A 28 15.70 -1.73 5.96
N ASN A 29 15.22 -1.18 7.08
CA ASN A 29 14.37 -1.94 8.01
C ASN A 29 13.05 -2.37 7.35
N MET A 30 12.46 -1.49 6.54
CA MET A 30 11.25 -1.84 5.80
C MET A 30 11.52 -2.89 4.73
N ALA A 31 12.66 -2.80 4.03
CA ALA A 31 13.05 -3.79 3.04
C ALA A 31 13.26 -5.18 3.67
N GLU A 32 13.86 -5.23 4.86
CA GLU A 32 14.01 -6.45 5.67
C GLU A 32 12.64 -7.03 6.06
N PHE A 33 11.72 -6.19 6.56
CA PHE A 33 10.35 -6.59 6.88
C PHE A 33 9.63 -7.24 5.68
N PHE A 34 9.85 -6.69 4.48
CA PHE A 34 9.27 -7.21 3.24
C PHE A 34 10.07 -8.36 2.60
N TYR A 35 11.17 -8.80 3.21
CA TYR A 35 12.08 -9.81 2.66
C TYR A 35 12.55 -9.50 1.24
N MET A 36 12.90 -8.24 0.97
CA MET A 36 13.33 -7.77 -0.34
C MET A 36 14.56 -6.86 -0.27
N SER A 37 15.14 -6.55 -1.43
CA SER A 37 16.24 -5.59 -1.48
C SER A 37 15.75 -4.17 -1.14
N THR A 38 16.62 -3.35 -0.54
CA THR A 38 16.32 -1.92 -0.30
C THR A 38 15.90 -1.21 -1.58
N ARG A 39 16.52 -1.55 -2.71
CA ARG A 39 16.13 -1.00 -4.02
C ARG A 39 14.68 -1.33 -4.39
N SER A 40 14.27 -2.58 -4.22
CA SER A 40 12.90 -3.03 -4.49
C SER A 40 11.90 -2.31 -3.60
N TYR A 41 12.24 -2.12 -2.32
CA TYR A 41 11.43 -1.34 -1.39
C TYR A 41 11.33 0.13 -1.79
N CYS A 42 12.46 0.78 -2.11
CA CYS A 42 12.47 2.17 -2.56
C CYS A 42 11.64 2.38 -3.84
N ASP A 43 11.60 1.40 -4.74
CA ASP A 43 10.75 1.46 -5.94
C ASP A 43 9.26 1.33 -5.58
N LEU A 44 8.89 0.52 -4.57
CA LEU A 44 7.52 0.45 -4.04
C LEU A 44 7.10 1.77 -3.39
N GLU A 45 7.93 2.29 -2.49
CA GLU A 45 7.65 3.53 -1.74
C GLU A 45 7.53 4.76 -2.66
N ARG A 46 8.27 4.77 -3.78
CA ARG A 46 8.17 5.82 -4.82
C ARG A 46 7.03 5.57 -5.82
N GLY A 47 6.30 4.46 -5.72
CA GLY A 47 5.26 4.10 -6.67
C GLY A 47 5.78 3.73 -8.07
N LYS A 48 7.09 3.47 -8.23
CA LYS A 48 7.67 2.99 -9.49
C LYS A 48 7.21 1.56 -9.78
N SER A 49 7.21 0.72 -8.75
CA SER A 49 6.60 -0.61 -8.76
C SER A 49 5.30 -0.62 -7.94
N GLY A 50 4.48 -1.66 -8.13
CA GLY A 50 3.31 -1.92 -7.31
C GLY A 50 3.53 -3.14 -6.42
N PHE A 51 2.70 -3.30 -5.40
CA PHE A 51 2.70 -4.50 -4.58
C PHE A 51 2.34 -5.73 -5.40
N PHE A 52 3.09 -6.81 -5.20
CA PHE A 52 2.67 -8.14 -5.60
C PHE A 52 1.83 -8.75 -4.48
N ALA A 53 1.10 -9.84 -4.78
CA ALA A 53 0.22 -10.46 -3.80
C ALA A 53 0.95 -10.79 -2.49
N VAL A 54 2.16 -11.37 -2.56
CA VAL A 54 2.95 -11.74 -1.37
C VAL A 54 3.34 -10.52 -0.54
N SER A 55 3.86 -9.45 -1.15
CA SER A 55 4.23 -8.25 -0.41
C SER A 55 3.02 -7.51 0.15
N LEU A 56 1.85 -7.58 -0.50
CA LEU A 56 0.62 -7.04 0.05
C LEU A 56 0.18 -7.82 1.30
N ILE A 57 0.23 -9.16 1.28
CA ILE A 57 -0.11 -9.97 2.45
C ILE A 57 0.86 -9.69 3.61
N ILE A 58 2.16 -9.54 3.33
CA ILE A 58 3.15 -9.16 4.35
C ILE A 58 2.80 -7.80 4.98
N LEU A 59 2.48 -6.79 4.17
CA LEU A 59 2.04 -5.48 4.67
C LEU A 59 0.83 -5.64 5.61
N LEU A 60 -0.22 -6.30 5.14
CA LEU A 60 -1.46 -6.45 5.89
C LEU A 60 -1.26 -7.22 7.20
N ALA A 61 -0.41 -8.26 7.18
CA ALA A 61 -0.12 -9.07 8.36
C ALA A 61 0.74 -8.33 9.41
N GLY A 62 1.49 -7.30 9.01
CA GLY A 62 2.29 -6.50 9.93
C GLY A 62 1.57 -5.30 10.55
N LEU A 63 0.32 -5.03 10.14
CA LEU A 63 -0.48 -3.94 10.68
C LEU A 63 -1.30 -4.41 11.89
N PRO A 64 -1.58 -3.52 12.86
CA PRO A 64 -2.64 -3.76 13.85
C PRO A 64 -3.98 -4.09 13.17
N ASP A 65 -4.78 -4.97 13.77
CA ASP A 65 -6.03 -5.48 13.17
C ASP A 65 -6.99 -4.36 12.73
N ASP A 66 -7.15 -3.32 13.55
CA ASP A 66 -7.99 -2.16 13.29
C ASP A 66 -7.47 -1.35 12.09
N VAL A 67 -6.16 -1.15 12.01
CA VAL A 67 -5.49 -0.46 10.90
C VAL A 67 -5.58 -1.28 9.61
N MET A 68 -5.42 -2.60 9.69
CA MET A 68 -5.55 -3.49 8.54
C MET A 68 -6.98 -3.45 7.97
N VAL A 69 -7.99 -3.54 8.83
CA VAL A 69 -9.40 -3.42 8.42
C VAL A 69 -9.68 -2.04 7.83
N TRP A 70 -9.21 -0.97 8.48
CA TRP A 70 -9.36 0.40 7.98
C TRP A 70 -8.74 0.58 6.60
N LEU A 71 -7.55 0.04 6.38
CA LEU A 71 -6.86 0.10 5.09
C LEU A 71 -7.66 -0.60 3.99
N VAL A 72 -8.09 -1.85 4.22
CA VAL A 72 -8.81 -2.63 3.21
C VAL A 72 -10.16 -1.98 2.89
N ARG A 73 -10.90 -1.53 3.92
CA ARG A 73 -12.20 -0.88 3.75
C ARG A 73 -12.08 0.52 3.14
N GLY A 74 -11.02 1.25 3.47
CA GLY A 74 -10.71 2.55 2.88
C GLY A 74 -10.48 2.46 1.38
N PHE A 75 -9.69 1.46 0.92
CA PHE A 75 -9.54 1.22 -0.51
C PHE A 75 -10.86 0.82 -1.19
N PHE A 76 -11.67 -0.02 -0.54
CA PHE A 76 -12.95 -0.41 -1.10
C PHE A 76 -13.92 0.78 -1.25
N SER A 77 -13.91 1.71 -0.31
CA SER A 77 -14.71 2.94 -0.38
C SER A 77 -14.25 3.82 -1.56
N LEU A 78 -12.94 4.04 -1.69
CA LEU A 78 -12.35 4.75 -2.84
C LEU A 78 -12.72 4.09 -4.18
N LEU A 79 -12.80 2.76 -4.21
CA LEU A 79 -13.20 2.02 -5.40
C LEU A 79 -14.67 2.27 -5.75
N LEU A 80 -15.57 2.29 -4.76
CA LEU A 80 -17.00 2.58 -4.97
C LEU A 80 -17.21 4.02 -5.45
N ASP A 81 -16.57 5.00 -4.82
CA ASP A 81 -16.67 6.41 -5.23
C ASP A 81 -16.25 6.58 -6.70
N ALA A 82 -15.14 5.94 -7.09
CA ALA A 82 -14.66 5.99 -8.47
C ALA A 82 -15.60 5.28 -9.47
N LEU A 83 -16.45 4.34 -9.03
CA LEU A 83 -17.46 3.72 -9.88
C LEU A 83 -18.71 4.59 -10.00
N ASP A 84 -19.11 5.26 -8.93
CA ASP A 84 -20.27 6.16 -8.94
C ASP A 84 -20.03 7.40 -9.82
N GLU A 85 -18.79 7.92 -9.85
CA GLU A 85 -18.38 9.01 -10.77
C GLU A 85 -18.49 8.64 -12.26
N GLU A 86 -18.56 7.35 -12.64
CA GLU A 86 -18.75 6.93 -14.04
C GLU A 86 -20.22 6.85 -14.48
N VAL A 87 -21.16 6.97 -13.54
CA VAL A 87 -22.60 6.85 -13.81
C VAL A 87 -23.25 8.22 -14.13
N ILE A 88 -22.49 9.32 -13.99
CA ILE A 88 -22.92 10.70 -14.26
C ILE A 88 -22.37 11.22 -15.59
#